data_AF-A0A8H4ZMM2-F1
#
_entry.id   AF-A0A8H4ZMM2-F1
#
_cell.length_a   1.000
_cell.length_b   1.000
_cell.length_c   1.000
_cell.angle_alpha   90.00
_cell.angle_beta   90.00
_cell.angle_gamma   90.00
#
_symmetry.space_group_name_H-M   'P 1'
#
loop_
_entity.id
_entity.type
_entity.pdbx_description
1 polymer ?
#
loop_
_entity_poly.entity_id
_entity_poly.type
_entity_poly.pdbx_seq_one_letter_code
_entity_poly.pdbx_strand_id
1 'polypeptide(L)'
;MVAGQNTYCQYVEGLLAFSRQKEIHRRYSIGLWNCPFGADVVVRSGNLSFRVHRNIVVPQSGWFRDNLPPPNVDGSPVVVTVGFAPETVAHCLRFIYTDKVEICDIDTQKPWNAAHIPCCVLAYTTAVYLRMAKMTCHLLRVIENTSSELGALIRRDHISQKLDCSQWVQFSWHYQRALDIIVRGQPQKLMVPMRLAMASILDAVLFWVVRHPLFASDLKTPWQKILENSMHDIAEYKQLCRSPNLFNSPLPDELALLELFEQTKAEKESPEPSKSVGTQTEDDGSDQGLKGQRSDFSFTQRERRGSL
;
A
#
# COMPACT_ATOMS: atom_id res chain seq x y z
N MET A 1 -24.71 46.94 6.50
CA MET A 1 -24.20 45.58 6.79
C MET A 1 -24.79 44.55 5.81
N VAL A 2 -24.59 44.67 4.49
CA VAL A 2 -25.19 43.75 3.49
C VAL A 2 -24.14 43.25 2.46
N ALA A 3 -22.85 43.30 2.79
CA ALA A 3 -21.77 42.87 1.89
C ALA A 3 -21.21 41.47 2.19
N GLY A 4 -21.57 40.86 3.34
CA GLY A 4 -20.99 39.58 3.80
C GLY A 4 -21.76 38.31 3.45
N GLN A 5 -23.03 38.42 3.03
CA GLN A 5 -23.86 37.23 2.69
C GLN A 5 -23.68 36.78 1.23
N ASN A 6 -23.32 37.68 0.33
CA ASN A 6 -23.23 37.39 -1.10
C ASN A 6 -21.98 36.58 -1.47
N THR A 7 -20.86 36.82 -0.79
CA THR A 7 -19.61 36.06 -0.97
C THR A 7 -19.73 34.63 -0.46
N TYR A 8 -20.33 34.40 0.71
CA TYR A 8 -20.51 33.05 1.25
C TYR A 8 -21.38 32.16 0.34
N CYS A 9 -22.45 32.71 -0.23
CA CYS A 9 -23.31 31.98 -1.16
C CYS A 9 -22.57 31.60 -2.46
N GLN A 10 -21.77 32.52 -3.02
CA GLN A 10 -20.92 32.25 -4.19
C GLN A 10 -19.83 31.20 -3.93
N TYR A 11 -19.22 31.19 -2.74
CA TYR A 11 -18.24 30.17 -2.35
C TYR A 11 -18.88 28.77 -2.22
N VAL A 12 -20.06 28.68 -1.61
CA VAL A 12 -20.81 27.42 -1.47
C VAL A 12 -21.27 26.91 -2.84
N GLU A 13 -21.77 27.79 -3.71
CA GLU A 13 -22.15 27.42 -5.09
C GLU A 13 -20.94 26.95 -5.92
N GLY A 14 -19.78 27.61 -5.78
CA GLY A 14 -18.53 27.19 -6.41
C GLY A 14 -18.05 25.81 -5.93
N LEU A 15 -18.13 25.55 -4.62
CA LEU A 15 -17.81 24.24 -4.02
C LEU A 15 -18.76 23.14 -4.52
N LEU A 16 -20.07 23.44 -4.61
CA LEU A 16 -21.07 22.50 -5.09
C LEU A 16 -20.92 22.21 -6.59
N ALA A 17 -20.61 23.22 -7.41
CA ALA A 17 -20.33 23.04 -8.84
C ALA A 17 -19.07 22.19 -9.05
N PHE A 18 -18.00 22.46 -8.31
CA PHE A 18 -16.78 21.66 -8.32
C PHE A 18 -17.02 20.21 -7.89
N SER A 19 -17.83 19.99 -6.85
CA SER A 19 -18.21 18.66 -6.38
C SER A 19 -19.05 17.90 -7.43
N ARG A 20 -19.98 18.57 -8.11
CA ARG A 20 -20.76 17.96 -9.21
C ARG A 20 -19.87 17.62 -10.41
N GLN A 21 -18.93 18.49 -10.77
CA GLN A 21 -17.97 18.25 -11.84
C GLN A 21 -17.11 17.00 -11.54
N LYS A 22 -16.62 16.88 -10.29
CA LYS A 22 -15.88 15.70 -9.83
C LYS A 22 -16.72 14.42 -9.90
N GLU A 23 -17.97 14.47 -9.48
CA GLU A 23 -18.87 13.32 -9.50
C GLU A 23 -19.23 12.88 -10.93
N ILE A 24 -19.44 13.82 -11.86
CA ILE A 24 -19.67 13.52 -13.28
C ILE A 24 -18.42 12.88 -13.90
N HIS A 25 -17.24 13.45 -13.65
CA HIS A 25 -15.97 12.89 -14.12
C HIS A 25 -15.74 11.47 -13.57
N ARG A 26 -16.09 11.24 -12.30
CA ARG A 26 -15.98 9.93 -11.65
C ARG A 26 -16.93 8.88 -12.24
N ARG A 27 -18.19 9.24 -12.51
CA ARG A 27 -19.13 8.29 -13.15
C ARG A 27 -18.66 7.90 -14.55
N TYR A 28 -18.09 8.87 -15.27
CA TYR A 28 -17.51 8.64 -16.58
C TYR A 28 -16.28 7.72 -16.51
N SER A 29 -15.36 7.94 -15.57
CA SER A 29 -14.19 7.06 -15.38
C SER A 29 -14.59 5.63 -15.01
N ILE A 30 -15.56 5.44 -14.11
CA ILE A 30 -16.04 4.09 -13.76
C ILE A 30 -16.55 3.33 -15.00
N GLY A 31 -17.28 4.01 -15.89
CA GLY A 31 -17.75 3.43 -17.15
C GLY A 31 -16.60 3.00 -18.07
N LEU A 32 -15.55 3.83 -18.18
CA LEU A 32 -14.36 3.55 -18.99
C LEU A 32 -13.51 2.38 -18.46
N TRP A 33 -13.54 2.09 -17.16
CA TRP A 33 -12.89 0.89 -16.64
C TRP A 33 -13.60 -0.40 -17.13
N ASN A 34 -14.92 -0.42 -17.09
CA ASN A 34 -15.71 -1.58 -17.50
C ASN A 34 -15.74 -1.75 -19.03
N CYS A 35 -15.76 -0.63 -19.76
CA CYS A 35 -15.79 -0.58 -21.22
C CYS A 35 -14.67 0.37 -21.70
N PRO A 36 -13.43 -0.12 -21.91
CA PRO A 36 -12.26 0.71 -22.21
C PRO A 36 -12.23 1.14 -23.68
N PHE A 37 -13.32 1.75 -24.16
CA PHE A 37 -13.39 2.32 -25.50
C PHE A 37 -12.48 3.54 -25.60
N GLY A 38 -11.66 3.60 -26.65
CA GLY A 38 -10.70 4.68 -26.87
C GLY A 38 -9.44 4.60 -25.98
N ALA A 39 -9.20 3.46 -25.33
CA ALA A 39 -7.97 3.23 -24.58
C ALA A 39 -6.73 3.27 -25.50
N ASP A 40 -5.81 4.18 -25.19
CA ASP A 40 -4.58 4.47 -25.93
C ASP A 40 -3.33 3.84 -25.28
N VAL A 41 -3.51 3.13 -24.16
CA VAL A 41 -2.44 2.44 -23.44
C VAL A 41 -2.87 1.01 -23.08
N VAL A 42 -1.96 0.06 -23.22
CA VAL A 42 -2.07 -1.32 -22.75
C VAL A 42 -0.99 -1.57 -21.71
N VAL A 43 -1.41 -1.86 -20.47
CA VAL A 43 -0.52 -2.23 -19.37
C VAL A 43 -0.48 -3.75 -19.28
N ARG A 44 0.70 -4.33 -19.43
CA ARG A 44 0.96 -5.78 -19.28
C ARG A 44 1.57 -6.07 -17.92
N SER A 45 1.03 -7.05 -17.22
CA SER A 45 1.57 -7.55 -15.96
C SER A 45 1.42 -9.06 -15.94
N GLY A 46 2.53 -9.79 -15.99
CA GLY A 46 2.52 -11.26 -16.13
C GLY A 46 1.70 -11.71 -17.35
N ASN A 47 0.67 -12.52 -17.09
CA ASN A 47 -0.25 -13.04 -18.11
C ASN A 47 -1.48 -12.13 -18.35
N LEU A 48 -1.65 -11.03 -17.62
CA LEU A 48 -2.79 -10.12 -17.76
C LEU A 48 -2.42 -8.87 -18.55
N SER A 49 -3.40 -8.34 -19.27
CA SER A 49 -3.30 -7.08 -20.02
C SER A 49 -4.50 -6.20 -19.74
N PHE A 50 -4.26 -4.93 -19.45
CA PHE A 50 -5.28 -3.95 -19.10
C PHE A 50 -5.27 -2.79 -20.08
N ARG A 51 -6.43 -2.48 -20.67
CA ARG A 51 -6.60 -1.30 -21.53
C ARG A 51 -6.95 -0.10 -20.68
N VAL A 52 -6.16 0.96 -20.77
CA VAL A 52 -6.32 2.17 -19.96
C VAL A 52 -6.10 3.43 -20.80
N HIS A 53 -6.47 4.58 -20.23
CA HIS A 53 -6.43 5.87 -20.90
C HIS A 53 -5.33 6.74 -20.29
N ARG A 54 -4.41 7.25 -21.11
CA ARG A 54 -3.28 8.09 -20.68
C ARG A 54 -3.75 9.29 -19.86
N ASN A 55 -4.78 9.99 -20.31
CA ASN A 55 -5.33 11.18 -19.66
C ASN A 55 -5.94 10.90 -18.28
N ILE A 56 -6.19 9.63 -17.93
CA ILE A 56 -6.70 9.20 -16.63
C ILE A 56 -5.56 8.68 -15.74
N VAL A 57 -4.65 7.86 -16.28
CA VAL A 57 -3.59 7.24 -15.46
C VAL A 57 -2.42 8.18 -15.16
N VAL A 58 -2.06 9.09 -16.08
CA VAL A 58 -0.92 10.01 -15.89
C VAL A 58 -1.11 10.96 -14.72
N PRO A 59 -2.28 11.62 -14.54
CA PRO A 59 -2.49 12.50 -13.40
C PRO A 59 -2.48 11.77 -12.04
N GLN A 60 -2.73 10.46 -12.02
CA GLN A 60 -2.89 9.69 -10.78
C GLN A 60 -1.64 8.87 -10.40
N SER A 61 -0.63 8.82 -11.27
CA SER A 61 0.56 7.99 -11.08
C SER A 61 1.81 8.68 -11.64
N GLY A 62 2.76 8.95 -10.74
CA GLY A 62 4.07 9.46 -11.15
C GLY A 62 4.81 8.48 -12.07
N TRP A 63 4.64 7.17 -11.89
CA TRP A 63 5.25 6.18 -12.77
C TRP A 63 4.75 6.28 -14.21
N PHE A 64 3.44 6.35 -14.44
CA PHE A 64 2.88 6.49 -15.79
C PHE A 64 3.26 7.82 -16.43
N ARG A 65 3.28 8.91 -15.66
CA ARG A 65 3.73 10.22 -16.13
C ARG A 65 5.14 10.18 -16.72
N ASP A 66 6.04 9.46 -16.05
CA ASP A 66 7.47 9.47 -16.41
C ASP A 66 7.86 8.35 -17.39
N ASN A 67 7.08 7.26 -17.48
CA ASN A 67 7.46 6.05 -18.25
C ASN A 67 6.58 5.76 -19.47
N LEU A 68 5.47 6.48 -19.68
CA LEU A 68 4.67 6.28 -20.89
C LEU A 68 5.35 6.96 -22.09
N PRO A 69 5.73 6.22 -23.15
CA PRO A 69 6.27 6.83 -24.37
C PRO A 69 5.20 7.69 -25.06
N PRO A 70 5.54 8.52 -26.05
CA PRO A 70 4.55 9.26 -26.82
C PRO A 70 3.51 8.33 -27.50
N PRO A 71 2.32 8.83 -27.83
CA PRO A 71 1.33 8.07 -28.61
C PRO A 71 1.90 7.59 -29.96
N ASN A 72 1.50 6.40 -30.41
CA ASN A 72 1.92 5.89 -31.70
C ASN A 72 1.26 6.68 -32.84
N VAL A 73 2.01 6.91 -33.93
CA VAL A 73 1.56 7.72 -35.08
C VAL A 73 0.39 7.07 -35.82
N ASP A 74 0.30 5.74 -35.79
CA ASP A 74 -0.77 4.95 -36.40
C ASP A 74 -2.05 4.88 -35.56
N GLY A 75 -2.07 5.52 -34.38
CA GLY A 75 -3.19 5.47 -33.44
C GLY A 75 -3.31 4.16 -32.68
N SER A 76 -2.36 3.24 -32.82
CA SER A 76 -2.35 2.00 -32.05
C SER A 76 -2.04 2.27 -30.57
N PRO A 77 -2.59 1.48 -29.63
CA PRO A 77 -2.29 1.67 -28.21
C PRO A 77 -0.81 1.43 -27.90
N VAL A 78 -0.25 2.30 -27.06
CA VAL A 78 1.08 2.14 -26.49
C VAL A 78 1.09 0.98 -25.51
N VAL A 79 2.07 0.08 -25.61
CA VAL A 79 2.21 -1.06 -24.69
C VAL A 79 3.32 -0.80 -23.68
N VAL A 80 3.01 -0.95 -22.39
CA VAL A 80 4.00 -0.92 -21.30
C VAL A 80 3.89 -2.15 -20.43
N THR A 81 4.99 -2.58 -19.82
CA THR A 81 5.05 -3.75 -18.94
C THR A 81 5.44 -3.35 -17.53
N VAL A 82 4.74 -3.88 -16.54
CA VAL A 82 5.01 -3.72 -15.11
C VAL A 82 5.32 -5.07 -14.46
N GLY A 83 6.35 -5.08 -13.62
CA GLY A 83 6.91 -6.30 -13.01
C GLY A 83 6.27 -6.69 -11.67
N PHE A 84 4.96 -6.48 -11.50
CA PHE A 84 4.24 -6.75 -10.25
C PHE A 84 3.21 -7.87 -10.42
N ALA A 85 2.72 -8.39 -9.29
CA ALA A 85 1.64 -9.37 -9.27
C ALA A 85 0.43 -8.82 -10.05
N PRO A 86 -0.05 -9.52 -11.10
CA PRO A 86 -1.06 -9.00 -12.01
C PRO A 86 -2.33 -8.51 -11.32
N GLU A 87 -2.73 -9.19 -10.24
CA GLU A 87 -3.90 -8.87 -9.43
C GLU A 87 -3.73 -7.53 -8.70
N THR A 88 -2.56 -7.29 -8.11
CA THR A 88 -2.28 -6.02 -7.42
C THR A 88 -2.27 -4.84 -8.38
N VAL A 89 -1.74 -5.04 -9.59
CA VAL A 89 -1.78 -4.04 -10.66
C VAL A 89 -3.22 -3.78 -11.09
N ALA A 90 -4.03 -4.82 -11.25
CA ALA A 90 -5.45 -4.67 -11.57
C ALA A 90 -6.18 -3.81 -10.53
N HIS A 91 -5.93 -4.04 -9.24
CA HIS A 91 -6.53 -3.23 -8.16
C HIS A 91 -6.04 -1.78 -8.18
N CYS A 92 -4.75 -1.53 -8.41
CA CYS A 92 -4.22 -0.17 -8.55
C CYS A 92 -4.85 0.56 -9.74
N LEU A 93 -4.91 -0.10 -10.90
CA LEU A 93 -5.54 0.48 -12.09
C LEU A 93 -7.03 0.72 -11.85
N ARG A 94 -7.77 -0.23 -11.28
CA ARG A 94 -9.20 -0.04 -10.94
C ARG A 94 -9.40 1.13 -9.95
N PHE A 95 -8.49 1.32 -9.00
CA PHE A 95 -8.56 2.43 -8.06
C PHE A 95 -8.50 3.78 -8.77
N ILE A 96 -7.62 3.94 -9.77
CA ILE A 96 -7.51 5.19 -10.57
C ILE A 96 -8.88 5.61 -11.15
N TYR A 97 -9.72 4.65 -11.53
CA TYR A 97 -11.02 4.92 -12.14
C TYR A 97 -12.16 5.01 -11.12
N THR A 98 -12.07 4.32 -9.98
CA THR A 98 -13.21 4.11 -9.08
C THR A 98 -13.05 4.75 -7.70
N ASP A 99 -11.82 5.07 -7.30
CA ASP A 99 -11.42 5.43 -5.93
C ASP A 99 -11.78 4.36 -4.88
N LYS A 100 -11.82 3.08 -5.27
CA LYS A 100 -12.19 1.96 -4.39
C LYS A 100 -11.23 0.79 -4.52
N VAL A 101 -10.98 0.12 -3.39
CA VAL A 101 -10.25 -1.15 -3.31
C VAL A 101 -11.03 -2.11 -2.40
N GLU A 102 -12.07 -2.74 -2.93
CA GLU A 102 -13.03 -3.55 -2.14
C GLU A 102 -12.36 -4.68 -1.33
N ILE A 103 -11.28 -5.27 -1.85
CA ILE A 103 -10.53 -6.34 -1.16
C ILE A 103 -9.76 -5.86 0.09
N CYS A 104 -9.67 -4.55 0.27
CA CYS A 104 -9.00 -3.90 1.39
C CYS A 104 -9.99 -3.46 2.47
N ASP A 105 -11.30 -3.50 2.20
CA ASP A 105 -12.30 -3.06 3.17
C ASP A 105 -12.45 -4.09 4.31
N ILE A 106 -12.73 -3.58 5.51
CA ILE A 106 -12.92 -4.40 6.71
C ILE A 106 -14.27 -5.12 6.61
N ASP A 107 -14.28 -6.44 6.83
CA ASP A 107 -15.52 -7.20 7.02
C ASP A 107 -16.05 -6.95 8.43
N THR A 108 -16.97 -5.99 8.55
CA THR A 108 -17.62 -5.64 9.83
C THR A 108 -18.40 -6.79 10.48
N GLN A 109 -18.79 -7.81 9.70
CA GLN A 109 -19.45 -9.01 10.25
C GLN A 109 -18.44 -10.01 10.82
N LYS A 110 -17.20 -9.98 10.33
CA LYS A 110 -16.10 -10.86 10.74
C LYS A 110 -14.82 -10.06 10.99
N PRO A 111 -14.79 -9.19 12.01
CA PRO A 111 -13.69 -8.24 12.23
C PRO A 111 -12.33 -8.93 12.49
N TRP A 112 -12.35 -10.18 12.97
CA TRP A 112 -11.15 -10.98 13.21
C TRP A 112 -10.62 -11.69 11.96
N ASN A 113 -11.40 -11.73 10.87
CA ASN A 113 -10.92 -12.16 9.56
C ASN A 113 -10.10 -11.04 8.92
N ALA A 114 -8.86 -10.90 9.38
CA ALA A 114 -7.95 -9.84 8.98
C ALA A 114 -7.32 -10.04 7.58
N ALA A 115 -7.97 -10.78 6.68
CA ALA A 115 -7.47 -11.05 5.33
C ALA A 115 -7.26 -9.78 4.50
N HIS A 116 -7.99 -8.70 4.81
CA HIS A 116 -7.83 -7.41 4.16
C HIS A 116 -6.49 -6.74 4.49
N ILE A 117 -5.87 -7.01 5.65
CA ILE A 117 -4.58 -6.41 6.03
C ILE A 117 -3.46 -6.77 5.05
N PRO A 118 -3.14 -8.05 4.76
CA PRO A 118 -2.12 -8.37 3.77
C PRO A 118 -2.48 -7.90 2.36
N CYS A 119 -3.77 -7.85 2.01
CA CYS A 119 -4.23 -7.25 0.74
C CYS A 119 -3.90 -5.76 0.67
N CYS A 120 -4.15 -4.99 1.75
CA CYS A 120 -3.77 -3.57 1.85
C CYS A 120 -2.27 -3.39 1.70
N VAL A 121 -1.47 -4.21 2.37
CA VAL A 121 0.00 -4.12 2.30
C VAL A 121 0.50 -4.44 0.90
N LEU A 122 0.00 -5.50 0.25
CA LEU A 122 0.36 -5.80 -1.14
C LEU A 122 -0.01 -4.66 -2.09
N ALA A 123 -1.26 -4.17 -2.01
CA ALA A 123 -1.71 -3.04 -2.81
C ALA A 123 -0.87 -1.78 -2.53
N TYR A 124 -0.46 -1.56 -1.29
CA TYR A 124 0.39 -0.43 -0.89
C TYR A 124 1.76 -0.52 -1.53
N THR A 125 2.41 -1.69 -1.50
CA THR A 125 3.72 -1.88 -2.16
C THR A 125 3.67 -1.57 -3.66
N THR A 126 2.62 -2.02 -4.35
CA THR A 126 2.40 -1.73 -5.77
C THR A 126 2.06 -0.25 -6.00
N ALA A 127 1.21 0.36 -5.18
CA ALA A 127 0.85 1.77 -5.27
C ALA A 127 2.05 2.71 -5.05
N VAL A 128 2.94 2.36 -4.11
CA VAL A 128 4.21 3.06 -3.88
C VAL A 128 5.10 2.98 -5.10
N TYR A 129 5.26 1.80 -5.70
CA TYR A 129 6.04 1.65 -6.93
C TYR A 129 5.48 2.48 -8.09
N LEU A 130 4.15 2.46 -8.24
CA LEU A 130 3.45 3.25 -9.25
C LEU A 130 3.39 4.74 -8.88
N ARG A 131 3.90 5.16 -7.72
CA ARG A 131 3.87 6.53 -7.18
C ARG A 131 2.45 7.11 -7.20
N MET A 132 1.51 6.37 -6.61
CA MET A 132 0.09 6.71 -6.54
C MET A 132 -0.29 7.25 -5.16
N ALA A 133 0.04 8.52 -4.88
CA ALA A 133 -0.08 9.10 -3.54
C ALA A 133 -1.50 8.99 -2.96
N LYS A 134 -2.53 9.24 -3.78
CA LYS A 134 -3.93 9.11 -3.38
C LYS A 134 -4.29 7.71 -2.89
N MET A 135 -3.85 6.67 -3.61
CA MET A 135 -4.11 5.28 -3.24
C MET A 135 -3.31 4.88 -2.00
N THR A 136 -2.03 5.28 -1.96
CA THR A 136 -1.16 5.06 -0.80
C THR A 136 -1.77 5.67 0.47
N CYS A 137 -2.23 6.93 0.41
CA CYS A 137 -2.93 7.59 1.51
C CYS A 137 -4.23 6.86 1.90
N HIS A 138 -5.02 6.45 0.92
CA HIS A 138 -6.26 5.70 1.16
C HIS A 138 -6.00 4.39 1.91
N LEU A 139 -5.00 3.60 1.49
CA LEU A 139 -4.65 2.33 2.13
C LEU A 139 -4.12 2.51 3.56
N LEU A 140 -3.38 3.58 3.83
CA LEU A 140 -2.94 3.92 5.20
C LEU A 140 -4.16 4.17 6.11
N ARG A 141 -5.14 4.96 5.62
CA ARG A 141 -6.37 5.23 6.36
C ARG A 141 -7.20 3.98 6.62
N VAL A 142 -7.27 3.05 5.67
CA VAL A 142 -7.95 1.76 5.86
C VAL A 142 -7.35 0.99 7.04
N ILE A 143 -6.02 0.95 7.14
CA ILE A 143 -5.31 0.28 8.23
C ILE A 143 -5.47 1.02 9.58
N GLU A 144 -5.39 2.35 9.60
CA GLU A 144 -5.68 3.14 10.81
C GLU A 144 -7.13 2.98 11.30
N ASN A 145 -8.09 2.95 10.36
CA ASN A 145 -9.50 2.69 10.68
C ASN A 145 -9.66 1.27 11.24
N THR A 146 -8.96 0.28 10.66
CA THR A 146 -8.93 -1.09 11.18
C THR A 146 -8.46 -1.12 12.63
N SER A 147 -7.38 -0.39 12.96
CA SER A 147 -6.89 -0.28 14.33
C SER A 147 -7.95 0.31 15.28
N SER A 148 -8.58 1.40 14.86
CA SER A 148 -9.61 2.10 15.63
C SER A 148 -10.83 1.21 15.90
N GLU A 149 -11.31 0.49 14.88
CA GLU A 149 -12.44 -0.44 14.96
C GLU A 149 -12.13 -1.63 15.87
N LEU A 150 -10.99 -2.30 15.68
CA LEU A 150 -10.57 -3.42 16.53
C LEU A 150 -10.40 -2.98 17.99
N GLY A 151 -9.77 -1.82 18.23
CA GLY A 151 -9.62 -1.25 19.56
C GLY A 151 -10.97 -0.95 20.22
N ALA A 152 -11.95 -0.42 19.46
CA ALA A 152 -13.29 -0.17 19.95
C ALA A 152 -14.03 -1.47 20.30
N LEU A 153 -13.92 -2.49 19.44
CA LEU A 153 -14.52 -3.80 19.65
C LEU A 153 -13.94 -4.51 20.88
N ILE A 154 -12.63 -4.46 21.08
CA ILE A 154 -11.98 -5.06 22.25
C ILE A 154 -12.46 -4.40 23.54
N ARG A 155 -12.51 -3.05 23.56
CA ARG A 155 -12.98 -2.29 24.72
C ARG A 155 -14.45 -2.55 25.06
N ARG A 156 -15.30 -2.79 24.07
CA ARG A 156 -16.74 -3.04 24.26
C ARG A 156 -17.03 -4.47 24.70
N ASP A 157 -16.50 -5.46 23.97
CA ASP A 157 -17.09 -6.80 23.97
C ASP A 157 -16.15 -7.86 24.58
N HIS A 158 -14.83 -7.64 24.56
CA HIS A 158 -13.85 -8.71 24.79
C HIS A 158 -13.00 -8.56 26.05
N ILE A 159 -13.21 -7.52 26.87
CA ILE A 159 -12.62 -7.48 28.21
C ILE A 159 -13.14 -8.67 29.05
N SER A 160 -14.39 -9.08 28.84
CA SER A 160 -15.06 -10.08 29.69
C SER A 160 -15.26 -11.46 29.04
N GLN A 161 -15.10 -11.58 27.71
CA GLN A 161 -15.36 -12.82 26.98
C GLN A 161 -14.14 -13.72 26.85
N LYS A 162 -14.38 -15.03 26.76
CA LYS A 162 -13.36 -16.05 26.49
C LYS A 162 -12.95 -15.96 25.03
N LEU A 163 -11.64 -15.90 24.77
CA LEU A 163 -11.07 -15.83 23.43
C LEU A 163 -11.34 -17.11 22.62
N ASP A 164 -11.78 -16.96 21.38
CA ASP A 164 -11.87 -18.04 20.41
C ASP A 164 -10.51 -18.28 19.74
N CYS A 165 -9.97 -19.49 19.90
CA CYS A 165 -8.72 -19.92 19.29
C CYS A 165 -8.74 -19.79 17.76
N SER A 166 -9.91 -19.92 17.12
CA SER A 166 -10.02 -19.83 15.66
C SER A 166 -9.76 -18.39 15.16
N GLN A 167 -10.31 -17.40 15.86
CA GLN A 167 -10.14 -15.97 15.58
C GLN A 167 -8.70 -15.53 15.82
N TRP A 168 -8.08 -16.02 16.90
CA TRP A 168 -6.67 -15.81 17.20
C TRP A 168 -5.76 -16.27 16.06
N VAL A 169 -5.93 -17.54 15.63
CA VAL A 169 -5.07 -18.14 14.59
C VAL A 169 -5.23 -17.41 13.26
N GLN A 170 -6.47 -17.06 12.87
CA GLN A 170 -6.73 -16.33 11.63
C GLN A 170 -6.07 -14.94 11.66
N PHE A 171 -6.31 -14.17 12.71
CA PHE A 171 -5.70 -12.84 12.87
C PHE A 171 -4.16 -12.92 12.82
N SER A 172 -3.58 -13.81 13.65
CA SER A 172 -2.13 -13.99 13.73
C SER A 172 -1.52 -14.33 12.38
N TRP A 173 -2.13 -15.24 11.63
CA TRP A 173 -1.63 -15.64 10.31
C TRP A 173 -1.65 -14.48 9.31
N HIS A 174 -2.77 -13.76 9.21
CA HIS A 174 -2.88 -12.64 8.27
C HIS A 174 -1.95 -11.48 8.63
N TYR A 175 -1.84 -11.14 9.92
CA TYR A 175 -0.96 -10.08 10.39
C TYR A 175 0.52 -10.42 10.16
N GLN A 176 0.93 -11.67 10.42
CA GLN A 176 2.29 -12.12 10.14
C GLN A 176 2.61 -12.02 8.64
N ARG A 177 1.68 -12.43 7.76
CA ARG A 177 1.87 -12.33 6.31
C ARG A 177 2.04 -10.89 5.86
N ALA A 178 1.23 -9.98 6.38
CA ALA A 178 1.34 -8.56 6.10
C ALA A 178 2.72 -8.01 6.53
N LEU A 179 3.22 -8.39 7.71
CA LEU A 179 4.54 -7.98 8.19
C LEU A 179 5.67 -8.53 7.31
N ASP A 180 5.60 -9.81 6.93
CA ASP A 180 6.61 -10.41 6.06
C ASP A 180 6.68 -9.70 4.69
N ILE A 181 5.55 -9.21 4.17
CA ILE A 181 5.52 -8.43 2.92
C ILE A 181 6.19 -7.08 3.13
N ILE A 182 5.77 -6.31 4.14
CA ILE A 182 6.23 -4.91 4.30
C ILE A 182 7.71 -4.82 4.70
N VAL A 183 8.20 -5.74 5.53
CA VAL A 183 9.61 -5.79 5.95
C VAL A 183 10.53 -6.14 4.77
N ARG A 184 10.04 -6.87 3.77
CA ARG A 184 10.79 -7.17 2.54
C ARG A 184 10.61 -6.12 1.45
N GLY A 185 9.62 -5.24 1.58
CA GLY A 185 9.31 -4.20 0.60
C GLY A 185 10.46 -3.22 0.43
N GLN A 186 10.65 -2.71 -0.78
CA GLN A 186 11.69 -1.71 -1.06
C GLN A 186 11.11 -0.56 -1.88
N PRO A 187 11.62 0.67 -1.70
CA PRO A 187 12.62 1.09 -0.71
C PRO A 187 12.03 1.20 0.71
N GLN A 188 12.79 0.80 1.73
CA GLN A 188 12.32 0.77 3.14
C GLN A 188 11.77 2.11 3.64
N LYS A 189 12.36 3.24 3.21
CA LYS A 189 11.87 4.60 3.54
C LYS A 189 10.39 4.79 3.19
N LEU A 190 9.96 4.22 2.06
CA LEU A 190 8.56 4.28 1.61
C LEU A 190 7.67 3.22 2.27
N MET A 191 8.24 2.24 2.96
CA MET A 191 7.48 1.20 3.68
C MET A 191 7.14 1.64 5.11
N VAL A 192 7.88 2.60 5.67
CA VAL A 192 7.69 3.10 7.04
C VAL A 192 6.25 3.54 7.34
N PRO A 193 5.56 4.33 6.50
CA PRO A 193 4.19 4.75 6.82
C PRO A 193 3.23 3.58 7.02
N MET A 194 3.33 2.53 6.19
CA MET A 194 2.50 1.33 6.34
C MET A 194 2.92 0.51 7.56
N ARG A 195 4.21 0.43 7.89
CA ARG A 195 4.69 -0.20 9.12
C ARG A 195 4.13 0.49 10.37
N LEU A 196 4.14 1.82 10.41
CA LEU A 196 3.55 2.62 11.49
C LEU A 196 2.02 2.40 11.57
N ALA A 197 1.33 2.36 10.43
CA ALA A 197 -0.10 2.05 10.39
C ALA A 197 -0.38 0.65 10.97
N MET A 198 0.40 -0.36 10.58
CA MET A 198 0.28 -1.71 11.13
C MET A 198 0.61 -1.78 12.62
N ALA A 199 1.63 -1.05 13.07
CA ALA A 199 1.99 -0.95 14.48
C ALA A 199 0.81 -0.43 15.32
N SER A 200 0.00 0.49 14.78
CA SER A 200 -1.22 0.94 15.43
C SER A 200 -2.23 -0.19 15.66
N ILE A 201 -2.39 -1.13 14.71
CA ILE A 201 -3.25 -2.31 14.88
C ILE A 201 -2.71 -3.16 16.02
N LEU A 202 -1.41 -3.48 15.99
CA LEU A 202 -0.81 -4.32 17.02
C LEU A 202 -0.94 -3.71 18.41
N ASP A 203 -0.75 -2.40 18.54
CA ASP A 203 -0.97 -1.70 19.81
C ASP A 203 -2.41 -1.80 20.30
N ALA A 204 -3.39 -1.62 19.39
CA ALA A 204 -4.81 -1.73 19.71
C ALA A 204 -5.21 -3.14 20.17
N VAL A 205 -4.59 -4.19 19.60
CA VAL A 205 -4.93 -5.58 19.92
C VAL A 205 -4.02 -6.23 20.96
N LEU A 206 -2.91 -5.59 21.37
CA LEU A 206 -1.87 -6.24 22.20
C LEU A 206 -2.42 -6.82 23.51
N PHE A 207 -3.29 -6.09 24.20
CA PHE A 207 -3.91 -6.58 25.44
C PHE A 207 -4.83 -7.78 25.21
N TRP A 208 -5.50 -7.83 24.07
CA TRP A 208 -6.34 -8.96 23.69
C TRP A 208 -5.48 -10.18 23.34
N VAL A 209 -4.40 -9.96 22.57
CA VAL A 209 -3.38 -10.95 22.20
C VAL A 209 -2.77 -11.61 23.45
N VAL A 210 -2.28 -10.80 24.41
CA VAL A 210 -1.54 -11.27 25.60
C VAL A 210 -2.41 -12.12 26.53
N ARG A 211 -3.72 -11.92 26.52
CA ARG A 211 -4.66 -12.71 27.34
C ARG A 211 -4.93 -14.11 26.79
N HIS A 212 -4.51 -14.42 25.56
CA HIS A 212 -4.75 -15.73 24.97
C HIS A 212 -3.92 -16.81 25.68
N PRO A 213 -4.52 -17.95 26.10
CA PRO A 213 -3.79 -19.00 26.82
C PRO A 213 -2.60 -19.57 26.03
N LEU A 214 -2.69 -19.58 24.70
CA LEU A 214 -1.61 -20.03 23.81
C LEU A 214 -0.56 -18.95 23.51
N PHE A 215 -0.77 -17.71 23.96
CA PHE A 215 0.19 -16.64 23.66
C PHE A 215 1.58 -16.95 24.22
N ALA A 216 1.68 -17.49 25.44
CA ALA A 216 2.96 -17.86 26.04
C ALA A 216 3.69 -18.98 25.27
N SER A 217 2.96 -19.93 24.67
CA SER A 217 3.57 -20.96 23.81
C SER A 217 3.96 -20.41 22.44
N ASP A 218 3.12 -19.54 21.87
CA ASP A 218 3.31 -18.96 20.53
C ASP A 218 4.37 -17.85 20.51
N LEU A 219 4.61 -17.20 21.64
CA LEU A 219 5.68 -16.22 21.85
C LEU A 219 7.05 -16.79 21.50
N LYS A 220 7.29 -18.09 21.70
CA LYS A 220 8.60 -18.72 21.44
C LYS A 220 8.99 -18.80 19.96
N THR A 221 8.10 -18.46 19.02
CA THR A 221 8.39 -18.58 17.58
C THR A 221 7.91 -17.37 16.76
N PRO A 222 6.77 -17.36 16.03
CA PRO A 222 6.47 -16.27 15.10
C PRO A 222 6.19 -14.94 15.80
N TRP A 223 5.61 -14.96 17.01
CA TRP A 223 5.22 -13.74 17.71
C TRP A 223 6.38 -12.94 18.30
N GLN A 224 7.48 -13.60 18.70
CA GLN A 224 8.71 -12.89 19.09
C GLN A 224 9.21 -12.01 17.95
N LYS A 225 9.34 -12.58 16.73
CA LYS A 225 9.79 -11.83 15.56
C LYS A 225 8.83 -10.69 15.20
N ILE A 226 7.51 -10.92 15.31
CA ILE A 226 6.49 -9.89 15.08
C ILE A 226 6.69 -8.71 16.05
N LEU A 227 6.84 -9.01 17.34
CA LEU A 227 7.05 -7.99 18.37
C LEU A 227 8.37 -7.25 18.12
N GLU A 228 9.49 -7.97 17.95
CA GLU A 228 10.80 -7.36 17.67
C GLU A 228 10.76 -6.39 16.48
N ASN A 229 10.11 -6.78 15.38
CA ASN A 229 9.98 -5.94 14.18
C ASN A 229 9.05 -4.74 14.37
N SER A 230 8.09 -4.82 15.30
CA SER A 230 7.02 -3.81 15.44
C SER A 230 7.20 -2.90 16.66
N MET A 231 7.98 -3.27 17.67
CA MET A 231 8.08 -2.52 18.92
C MET A 231 8.62 -1.09 18.73
N HIS A 232 9.60 -0.92 17.85
CA HIS A 232 10.10 0.42 17.50
C HIS A 232 9.00 1.26 16.83
N ASP A 233 8.31 0.67 15.85
CA ASP A 233 7.22 1.33 15.12
C ASP A 233 6.03 1.67 16.03
N ILE A 234 5.74 0.84 17.04
CA ILE A 234 4.71 1.14 18.05
C ILE A 234 5.12 2.36 18.88
N ALA A 235 6.37 2.41 19.34
CA ALA A 235 6.87 3.52 20.14
C ALA A 235 6.87 4.83 19.33
N GLU A 236 7.33 4.77 18.07
CA GLU A 236 7.33 5.91 17.14
C GLU A 236 5.91 6.38 16.84
N TYR A 237 4.99 5.47 16.48
CA TYR A 237 3.59 5.81 16.22
C TYR A 237 2.94 6.50 17.43
N LYS A 238 3.15 5.98 18.64
CA LYS A 238 2.66 6.61 19.88
C LYS A 238 3.27 7.98 20.13
N GLN A 239 4.55 8.16 19.82
CA GLN A 239 5.21 9.46 19.93
C GLN A 239 4.58 10.48 18.96
N LEU A 240 4.35 10.08 17.71
CA LEU A 240 3.71 10.93 16.71
C LEU A 240 2.28 11.30 17.13
N CYS A 241 1.49 10.36 17.65
CA CYS A 241 0.15 10.64 18.17
C CYS A 241 0.11 11.67 19.31
N ARG A 242 1.20 11.84 20.05
CA ARG A 242 1.30 12.83 21.14
C ARG A 242 1.74 14.22 20.66
N SER A 243 2.17 14.34 19.41
CA SER A 243 2.65 15.60 18.85
C SER A 243 1.47 16.56 18.61
N PRO A 244 1.51 17.78 19.18
CA PRO A 244 0.41 18.73 19.07
C PRO A 244 0.20 19.29 17.64
N ASN A 245 1.14 19.04 16.73
CA ASN A 245 1.11 19.55 15.35
C ASN A 245 0.34 18.64 14.38
N LEU A 246 -0.08 17.45 14.81
CA LEU A 246 -0.78 16.48 13.95
C LEU A 246 -2.28 16.54 14.22
N PHE A 247 -2.98 17.37 13.44
CA PHE A 247 -4.43 17.40 13.44
C PHE A 247 -4.93 16.26 12.53
N ASN A 248 -5.48 15.19 13.13
CA ASN A 248 -6.21 14.05 12.54
C ASN A 248 -5.47 12.70 12.44
N SER A 249 -4.27 12.62 11.90
CA SER A 249 -3.52 11.36 11.77
C SER A 249 -2.02 11.61 11.85
N PRO A 250 -1.23 10.72 12.49
CA PRO A 250 0.23 10.78 12.46
C PRO A 250 0.85 10.30 11.14
N LEU A 251 0.07 9.69 10.26
CA LEU A 251 0.52 9.19 8.97
C LEU A 251 0.53 10.30 7.91
N PRO A 252 1.40 10.19 6.89
CA PRO A 252 1.50 11.20 5.85
C PRO A 252 0.21 11.30 5.03
N ASP A 253 -0.19 12.53 4.74
CA ASP A 253 -1.26 12.82 3.81
C ASP A 253 -0.79 12.67 2.35
N GLU A 254 -1.69 12.93 1.41
CA GLU A 254 -1.39 12.80 -0.02
C GLU A 254 -0.25 13.72 -0.48
N LEU A 255 -0.16 14.93 0.07
CA LEU A 255 0.89 15.90 -0.29
C LEU A 255 2.25 15.44 0.25
N ALA A 256 2.31 15.05 1.52
CA ALA A 256 3.53 14.52 2.13
C ALA A 256 4.02 13.25 1.41
N LEU A 257 3.11 12.40 0.93
CA LEU A 257 3.46 11.22 0.13
C LEU A 257 4.03 11.60 -1.25
N LEU A 258 3.49 12.62 -1.92
CA LEU A 258 4.05 13.12 -3.17
C LEU A 258 5.48 13.62 -2.97
N GLU A 259 5.71 14.43 -1.94
CA GLU A 259 7.06 14.92 -1.59
C GLU A 259 8.01 13.75 -1.30
N LEU A 260 7.55 12.76 -0.54
CA LEU A 260 8.34 11.58 -0.21
C LEU A 260 8.72 10.78 -1.47
N PHE A 261 7.80 10.64 -2.44
CA PHE A 261 8.09 9.98 -3.72
C PHE A 261 9.12 10.74 -4.56
N GLU A 262 9.02 12.07 -4.63
CA GLU A 262 9.97 12.88 -5.39
C GLU A 262 11.37 12.89 -4.74
N GLN A 263 11.45 12.93 -3.40
CA GLN A 263 12.72 12.79 -2.67
C GLN A 263 13.40 11.45 -2.96
N THR A 264 12.68 10.34 -2.86
CA THR A 264 13.25 9.00 -3.11
C THR A 264 13.61 8.79 -4.58
N LYS A 265 12.92 9.46 -5.51
CA LYS A 265 13.32 9.50 -6.91
C LYS A 265 14.67 10.21 -7.08
N ALA A 266 14.83 11.40 -6.49
CA ALA A 266 16.06 12.18 -6.57
C ALA A 266 17.27 11.44 -5.98
N GLU A 267 17.09 10.75 -4.84
CA GLU A 267 18.12 9.90 -4.22
C GLU A 267 18.60 8.76 -5.14
N LYS A 268 17.74 8.27 -6.04
CA LYS A 268 18.10 7.21 -6.99
C LYS A 268 18.81 7.74 -8.24
N GLU A 269 18.58 9.00 -8.59
CA GLU A 269 19.13 9.66 -9.78
C GLU A 269 20.47 10.38 -9.50
N SER A 270 20.85 10.59 -8.24
CA SER A 270 22.15 11.18 -7.90
C SER A 270 23.31 10.25 -8.26
N PRO A 271 24.27 10.66 -9.10
CA PRO A 271 25.44 9.85 -9.44
C PRO A 271 26.34 9.69 -8.20
N GLU A 272 26.75 8.46 -7.89
CA GLU A 272 27.81 8.22 -6.91
C GLU A 272 29.07 9.03 -7.32
N PRO A 273 29.74 9.73 -6.39
CA PRO A 273 30.98 10.42 -6.71
C PRO A 273 32.01 9.38 -7.16
N SER A 274 32.54 9.62 -8.35
CA SER A 274 33.55 8.83 -9.04
C SER A 274 34.66 8.44 -8.06
N LYS A 275 34.84 7.14 -7.81
CA LYS A 275 36.06 6.67 -7.16
C LYS A 275 37.24 7.11 -8.02
N SER A 276 38.02 8.02 -7.46
CA SER A 276 39.27 8.53 -8.02
C SER A 276 40.20 7.36 -8.37
N VAL A 277 40.70 7.42 -9.60
CA VAL A 277 41.79 6.59 -10.14
C VAL A 277 43.00 6.67 -9.20
N GLY A 278 43.41 5.51 -8.68
CA GLY A 278 44.63 5.32 -7.91
C GLY A 278 45.31 4.02 -8.35
N THR A 279 46.24 4.21 -9.29
CA THR A 279 47.42 3.42 -9.67
C THR A 279 47.45 1.89 -9.47
N GLN A 280 47.72 1.22 -10.59
CA GLN A 280 48.01 -0.21 -10.76
C GLN A 280 49.21 -0.70 -9.92
N THR A 281 49.09 -1.91 -9.39
CA THR A 281 50.14 -2.94 -9.42
C THR A 281 49.47 -4.31 -9.60
N GLU A 282 49.92 -5.03 -10.61
CA GLU A 282 49.60 -6.41 -10.97
C GLU A 282 49.92 -7.37 -9.80
N ASP A 283 49.10 -8.40 -9.55
CA ASP A 283 49.42 -9.77 -10.03
C ASP A 283 48.36 -10.81 -9.59
N ASP A 284 48.15 -11.75 -10.51
CA ASP A 284 47.68 -13.13 -10.41
C ASP A 284 46.34 -13.58 -9.77
N GLY A 285 45.55 -14.26 -10.61
CA GLY A 285 45.09 -15.62 -10.28
C GLY A 285 43.66 -15.81 -9.76
N SER A 286 42.83 -16.33 -10.67
CA SER A 286 41.82 -17.38 -10.46
C SER A 286 40.33 -17.03 -10.58
N ASP A 287 39.73 -17.93 -11.35
CA ASP A 287 38.39 -18.07 -11.90
C ASP A 287 37.31 -18.25 -10.81
N GLN A 288 36.19 -17.51 -10.92
CA GLN A 288 34.85 -18.07 -10.68
C GLN A 288 33.75 -17.04 -11.01
N GLY A 289 32.82 -17.47 -11.87
CA GLY A 289 31.74 -16.68 -12.42
C GLY A 289 30.68 -16.25 -11.39
N LEU A 290 30.17 -15.02 -11.58
CA LEU A 290 28.98 -14.52 -10.93
C LEU A 290 27.87 -14.31 -11.98
N LYS A 291 27.00 -15.32 -12.08
CA LYS A 291 25.68 -15.17 -12.70
C LYS A 291 24.86 -14.18 -11.88
N GLY A 292 24.34 -13.16 -12.56
CA GLY A 292 23.39 -12.21 -11.99
C GLY A 292 22.21 -12.90 -11.34
N GLN A 293 21.91 -12.50 -10.10
CA GLN A 293 20.74 -12.93 -9.36
C GLN A 293 19.48 -12.39 -10.04
N ARG A 294 18.84 -13.23 -10.84
CA ARG A 294 17.42 -13.14 -11.16
C ARG A 294 16.64 -13.47 -9.88
N SER A 295 15.83 -12.52 -9.40
CA SER A 295 14.85 -12.77 -8.36
C SER A 295 13.66 -13.52 -8.97
N ASP A 296 13.77 -14.84 -9.09
CA ASP A 296 12.67 -15.69 -9.53
C ASP A 296 11.73 -15.97 -8.34
N PHE A 297 10.56 -15.33 -8.36
CA PHE A 297 9.42 -15.72 -7.55
C PHE A 297 8.89 -17.06 -8.07
N SER A 298 9.14 -18.15 -7.34
CA SER A 298 8.46 -19.43 -7.56
C SER A 298 7.46 -19.71 -6.44
N PHE A 299 6.20 -19.84 -6.82
CA PHE A 299 5.12 -20.28 -5.94
C PHE A 299 5.03 -21.81 -6.08
N THR A 300 5.53 -22.57 -5.12
CA THR A 300 5.34 -24.03 -5.09
C THR A 300 3.99 -24.35 -4.46
N GLN A 301 3.04 -24.70 -5.31
CA GLN A 301 1.75 -25.29 -4.94
C GLN A 301 2.01 -26.66 -4.30
N ARG A 302 1.88 -26.74 -2.97
CA ARG A 302 1.97 -28.01 -2.24
C ARG A 302 0.65 -28.75 -2.38
N GLU A 303 0.60 -29.72 -3.30
CA GLU A 303 -0.47 -30.71 -3.39
C GLU A 303 -0.62 -31.43 -2.04
N ARG A 304 -1.83 -31.35 -1.45
CA ARG A 304 -2.23 -32.25 -0.36
C ARG A 304 -2.57 -33.61 -0.98
N ARG A 305 -1.70 -34.60 -0.78
CA ARG A 305 -2.11 -36.01 -0.87
C ARG A 305 -3.10 -36.29 0.26
N GLY A 306 -4.31 -36.67 -0.12
CA GLY A 306 -5.28 -37.30 0.77
C GLY A 306 -4.87 -38.75 1.04
N SER A 307 -5.05 -39.19 2.27
CA SER A 307 -5.20 -40.60 2.64
C SER A 307 -6.06 -40.63 3.90
N LEU A 308 -7.37 -40.80 3.70
CA LEU A 308 -8.17 -41.95 4.11
C LEU A 308 -9.48 -41.91 3.31
#